data_AF-A0A960GEX2-F1
#
_entry.id   AF-A0A960GEX2-F1
#
_cell.length_a   1.000
_cell.length_b   1.000
_cell.length_c   1.000
_cell.angle_alpha   90.00
_cell.angle_beta   90.00
_cell.angle_gamma   90.00
#
_symmetry.space_group_name_H-M   'P 1'
#
loop_
_entity.id
_entity.type
_entity.pdbx_description
1 polymer ?
#
loop_
_entity_poly.entity_id
_entity_poly.type
_entity_poly.pdbx_seq_one_letter_code
_entity_poly.pdbx_strand_id
1 'polypeptide(L)'
;MSTAGVRFPDRNGHTSTSGTGRDVFATAAGAADQALADRIAETANWRKGYVAAVRDVVAVGSRSSRALREVAQAGLGRIEEEFEFTDGPETLSAYEAVQAFAAGPEYVTRTFVGRDELDAAFAVPVDGEERSGDALRSILRQWWNDDVVERSFVHALDSLIDQPQWLDLSGVNVILLGAGAELSPLRQLLQWGATVYAIDIPSPSTWQRILKAVEGTAGTLHVPIPASSAESTNSDETAAVAGIDLIAAAPSAARWLSTVPSGPTVLANYGYADGADNARLSVACDAIAAALMKERGTKDFTLAYLATPTDAFQVPSDVVAAAREKWSHKRVARLTRLPLKPVNLYQPNYQYTVLDDQDREVGIADCLIEQQGPNYVLAKRLQHWRGIVAREQGFRVSLNVAPATRTKSVTKNRVLAAAYDGAGLFGVKVFDPDTTRALMAGILVRDLRDERSSANPSRELTHPSELISDAAAHGGLWRVGYDPRSVLSVAALVGFARP
;
A
#
# COMPACT_ATOMS: atom_id res chain seq x y z
N MET A 1 5.29 -13.29 26.33
CA MET A 1 4.75 -12.67 25.11
C MET A 1 3.25 -12.62 25.27
N SER A 2 2.64 -11.44 25.16
CA SER A 2 1.18 -11.32 25.29
C SER A 2 0.51 -12.27 24.30
N THR A 3 -0.39 -13.11 24.80
CA THR A 3 -1.25 -13.96 23.99
C THR A 3 -2.41 -13.16 23.40
N ALA A 4 -2.64 -11.90 23.77
CA ALA A 4 -3.75 -11.12 23.23
C ALA A 4 -3.47 -10.59 21.81
N GLY A 5 -4.53 -10.47 20.99
CA GLY A 5 -4.52 -9.77 19.72
C GLY A 5 -5.11 -10.55 18.54
N VAL A 6 -5.02 -9.94 17.35
CA VAL A 6 -5.40 -10.54 16.07
C VAL A 6 -4.51 -11.73 15.75
N ARG A 7 -5.08 -12.84 15.27
CA ARG A 7 -4.39 -14.10 15.01
C ARG A 7 -4.91 -14.76 13.74
N PHE A 8 -4.04 -15.55 13.13
CA PHE A 8 -4.46 -16.54 12.13
C PHE A 8 -5.34 -17.60 12.79
N PRO A 9 -6.27 -18.22 12.04
CA PRO A 9 -7.16 -19.25 12.58
C PRO A 9 -6.37 -20.42 13.17
N ASP A 10 -6.80 -20.88 14.34
CA ASP A 10 -6.37 -22.16 14.89
C ASP A 10 -7.21 -23.30 14.29
N ARG A 11 -6.55 -24.31 13.74
CA ARG A 11 -7.22 -25.49 13.19
C ARG A 11 -6.78 -26.73 13.95
N ASN A 12 -7.58 -27.12 14.95
CA ASN A 12 -7.33 -28.28 15.82
C ASN A 12 -5.99 -28.21 16.55
N GLY A 13 -5.66 -27.05 17.13
CA GLY A 13 -4.40 -26.81 17.87
C GLY A 13 -3.21 -26.52 16.97
N HIS A 14 -3.43 -26.25 15.68
CA HIS A 14 -2.39 -25.88 14.73
C HIS A 14 -2.73 -24.62 13.94
N THR A 15 -1.92 -23.59 14.11
CA THR A 15 -1.99 -22.35 13.32
C THR A 15 -1.04 -22.42 12.13
N SER A 16 -1.56 -22.41 10.90
CA SER A 16 -0.76 -22.42 9.66
C SER A 16 -0.97 -21.17 8.83
N THR A 17 -0.03 -20.23 8.90
CA THR A 17 -0.10 -18.98 8.09
C THR A 17 -0.08 -19.24 6.58
N SER A 18 0.67 -20.26 6.15
CA SER A 18 0.70 -20.66 4.73
C SER A 18 -0.58 -21.33 4.29
N GLY A 19 -1.20 -22.15 5.16
CA GLY A 19 -2.50 -22.76 4.90
C GLY A 19 -3.60 -21.70 4.77
N THR A 20 -3.68 -20.77 5.72
CA THR A 20 -4.64 -19.65 5.67
C THR A 20 -4.48 -18.84 4.39
N GLY A 21 -3.24 -18.44 4.04
CA GLY A 21 -3.00 -17.69 2.81
C GLY A 21 -3.48 -18.42 1.57
N ARG A 22 -3.14 -19.70 1.42
CA ARG A 22 -3.59 -20.53 0.29
C ARG A 22 -5.10 -20.58 0.21
N ASP A 23 -5.77 -20.81 1.33
CA ASP A 23 -7.22 -20.98 1.37
C ASP A 23 -7.95 -19.66 1.04
N VAL A 24 -7.45 -18.53 1.54
CA VAL A 24 -7.97 -17.19 1.17
C VAL A 24 -7.88 -16.98 -0.35
N PHE A 25 -6.74 -17.26 -0.97
CA PHE A 25 -6.59 -17.11 -2.42
C PHE A 25 -7.42 -18.12 -3.22
N ALA A 26 -7.59 -19.34 -2.72
CA ALA A 26 -8.46 -20.33 -3.35
C ALA A 26 -9.93 -19.87 -3.31
N THR A 27 -10.42 -19.39 -2.16
CA THR A 27 -11.77 -18.84 -2.01
C THR A 27 -11.98 -17.63 -2.92
N ALA A 28 -11.01 -16.69 -2.95
CA ALA A 28 -11.07 -15.54 -3.83
C ALA A 28 -11.14 -15.94 -5.31
N ALA A 29 -10.31 -16.91 -5.74
CA ALA A 29 -10.35 -17.44 -7.10
C ALA A 29 -11.70 -18.09 -7.43
N GLY A 30 -12.23 -18.91 -6.52
CA GLY A 30 -13.44 -19.72 -6.75
C GLY A 30 -14.70 -18.90 -7.03
N ALA A 31 -14.71 -17.64 -6.59
CA ALA A 31 -15.79 -16.71 -6.89
C ALA A 31 -15.95 -16.40 -8.39
N ALA A 32 -14.88 -16.56 -9.19
CA ALA A 32 -14.88 -16.27 -10.62
C ALA A 32 -14.29 -17.40 -11.50
N ASP A 33 -13.50 -18.32 -10.93
CA ASP A 33 -12.85 -19.42 -11.64
C ASP A 33 -12.59 -20.60 -10.68
N GLN A 34 -13.52 -21.57 -10.66
CA GLN A 34 -13.42 -22.75 -9.80
C GLN A 34 -12.19 -23.62 -10.13
N ALA A 35 -11.81 -23.73 -11.40
CA ALA A 35 -10.66 -24.53 -11.80
C ALA A 35 -9.34 -23.92 -11.27
N LEU A 36 -9.23 -22.59 -11.23
CA LEU A 36 -8.11 -21.93 -10.57
C LEU A 36 -8.13 -22.19 -9.05
N ALA A 37 -9.29 -22.12 -8.40
CA ALA A 37 -9.42 -22.37 -6.96
C ALA A 37 -8.91 -23.77 -6.59
N ASP A 38 -9.30 -24.80 -7.34
CA ASP A 38 -8.89 -26.18 -7.12
C ASP A 38 -7.36 -26.33 -7.24
N ARG A 39 -6.75 -25.74 -8.28
CA ARG A 39 -5.29 -25.72 -8.46
C ARG A 39 -4.56 -25.03 -7.30
N ILE A 40 -5.11 -23.93 -6.78
CA ILE A 40 -4.54 -23.22 -5.63
C ILE A 40 -4.62 -24.10 -4.38
N ALA A 41 -5.78 -24.71 -4.12
CA ALA A 41 -5.99 -25.58 -2.96
C ALA A 41 -5.05 -26.80 -2.95
N GLU A 42 -4.79 -27.38 -4.12
CA GLU A 42 -3.87 -28.53 -4.30
C GLU A 42 -2.38 -28.14 -4.22
N THR A 43 -2.04 -26.85 -4.10
CA THR A 43 -0.64 -26.43 -4.00
C THR A 43 -0.01 -26.92 -2.69
N ALA A 44 0.80 -27.97 -2.78
CA ALA A 44 1.44 -28.62 -1.63
C ALA A 44 2.43 -27.72 -0.89
N ASN A 45 3.24 -26.95 -1.62
CA ASN A 45 4.19 -25.99 -1.05
C ASN A 45 3.78 -24.56 -1.42
N TRP A 46 2.87 -23.99 -0.62
CA TRP A 46 2.37 -22.63 -0.84
C TRP A 46 3.48 -21.59 -0.89
N ARG A 47 4.51 -21.71 -0.05
CA ARG A 47 5.65 -20.77 -0.03
C ARG A 47 6.39 -20.68 -1.37
N LYS A 48 6.34 -21.73 -2.19
CA LYS A 48 6.92 -21.75 -3.55
C LYS A 48 5.89 -21.50 -4.65
N GLY A 49 4.62 -21.84 -4.43
CA GLY A 49 3.56 -21.73 -5.44
C GLY A 49 2.78 -20.42 -5.46
N TYR A 50 2.86 -19.61 -4.39
CA TYR A 50 1.96 -18.46 -4.22
C TYR A 50 2.07 -17.41 -5.32
N VAL A 51 3.25 -17.17 -5.88
CA VAL A 51 3.45 -16.11 -6.88
C VAL A 51 2.60 -16.38 -8.13
N ALA A 52 2.67 -17.60 -8.66
CA ALA A 52 1.87 -17.98 -9.82
C ALA A 52 0.37 -17.93 -9.51
N ALA A 53 -0.04 -18.41 -8.33
CA ALA A 53 -1.42 -18.36 -7.88
C ALA A 53 -1.97 -16.94 -7.80
N VAL A 54 -1.24 -16.01 -7.16
CA VAL A 54 -1.66 -14.61 -7.00
C VAL A 54 -1.74 -13.90 -8.36
N ARG A 55 -0.74 -14.11 -9.23
CA ARG A 55 -0.76 -13.60 -10.60
C ARG A 55 -2.00 -14.09 -11.35
N ASP A 56 -2.33 -15.37 -11.23
CA ASP A 56 -3.49 -15.95 -11.91
C ASP A 56 -4.83 -15.45 -11.34
N VAL A 57 -4.91 -15.20 -10.03
CA VAL A 57 -6.08 -14.55 -9.41
C VAL A 57 -6.29 -13.15 -9.98
N VAL A 58 -5.21 -12.37 -10.16
CA VAL A 58 -5.28 -11.05 -10.81
C VAL A 58 -5.69 -11.20 -12.28
N ALA A 59 -5.18 -12.20 -12.99
CA ALA A 59 -5.56 -12.48 -14.37
C ALA A 59 -7.06 -12.82 -14.51
N VAL A 60 -7.61 -13.62 -13.59
CA VAL A 60 -9.05 -13.93 -13.54
C VAL A 60 -9.86 -12.66 -13.28
N GLY A 61 -9.46 -11.85 -12.28
CA GLY A 61 -10.12 -10.58 -12.00
C GLY A 61 -10.07 -9.60 -13.17
N SER A 62 -9.04 -9.68 -14.01
CA SER A 62 -8.87 -8.82 -15.19
C SER A 62 -9.80 -9.17 -16.35
N ARG A 63 -10.52 -10.30 -16.29
CA ARG A 63 -11.45 -10.73 -17.36
C ARG A 63 -12.74 -9.92 -17.39
N SER A 64 -13.14 -9.30 -16.28
CA SER A 64 -14.32 -8.42 -16.25
C SER A 64 -14.38 -7.64 -14.95
N SER A 65 -15.08 -6.50 -15.00
CA SER A 65 -15.38 -5.71 -13.80
C SER A 65 -16.10 -6.54 -12.73
N ARG A 66 -16.96 -7.48 -13.15
CA ARG A 66 -17.67 -8.40 -12.25
C ARG A 66 -16.70 -9.36 -11.57
N ALA A 67 -15.80 -10.01 -12.33
CA ALA A 67 -14.85 -10.97 -11.79
C ALA A 67 -13.93 -10.34 -10.74
N LEU A 68 -13.40 -9.13 -10.99
CA LEU A 68 -12.56 -8.45 -10.00
C LEU A 68 -13.31 -8.17 -8.69
N ARG A 69 -14.58 -7.76 -8.78
CA ARG A 69 -15.42 -7.51 -7.60
C ARG A 69 -15.70 -8.79 -6.82
N GLU A 70 -16.12 -9.85 -7.50
CA GLU A 70 -16.40 -11.15 -6.87
C GLU A 70 -15.15 -11.72 -6.18
N VAL A 71 -13.99 -11.67 -6.85
CA VAL A 71 -12.69 -12.07 -6.27
C VAL A 71 -12.36 -11.23 -5.02
N ALA A 72 -12.54 -9.92 -5.08
CA ALA A 72 -12.24 -9.02 -3.97
C ALA A 72 -13.17 -9.26 -2.77
N GLN A 73 -14.47 -9.38 -3.01
CA GLN A 73 -15.48 -9.63 -1.97
C GLN A 73 -15.25 -10.99 -1.31
N ALA A 74 -15.02 -12.05 -2.09
CA ALA A 74 -14.78 -13.40 -1.55
C ALA A 74 -13.47 -13.49 -0.76
N GLY A 75 -12.39 -12.84 -1.25
CA GLY A 75 -11.11 -12.79 -0.54
C GLY A 75 -11.20 -12.05 0.80
N LEU A 76 -11.88 -10.90 0.84
CA LEU A 76 -12.13 -10.18 2.10
C LEU A 76 -13.04 -10.96 3.03
N GLY A 77 -14.18 -11.46 2.53
CA GLY A 77 -15.13 -12.23 3.34
C GLY A 77 -14.45 -13.42 4.01
N ARG A 78 -13.56 -14.12 3.29
CA ARG A 78 -12.78 -15.22 3.87
C ARG A 78 -11.85 -14.79 5.00
N ILE A 79 -11.23 -13.62 4.89
CA ILE A 79 -10.37 -13.04 5.94
C ILE A 79 -11.22 -12.62 7.14
N GLU A 80 -12.38 -12.00 6.90
CA GLU A 80 -13.34 -11.58 7.93
C GLU A 80 -13.88 -12.75 8.75
N GLU A 81 -14.15 -13.87 8.08
CA GLU A 81 -14.63 -15.12 8.69
C GLU A 81 -13.55 -15.85 9.51
N GLU A 82 -12.31 -15.90 9.04
CA GLU A 82 -11.29 -16.79 9.61
C GLU A 82 -10.34 -16.14 10.62
N PHE A 83 -10.07 -14.83 10.52
CA PHE A 83 -9.13 -14.20 11.44
C PHE A 83 -9.78 -13.95 12.79
N GLU A 84 -9.06 -14.33 13.84
CA GLU A 84 -9.55 -14.33 15.20
C GLU A 84 -8.93 -13.18 16.00
N PHE A 85 -9.61 -12.75 17.06
CA PHE A 85 -9.08 -11.90 18.10
C PHE A 85 -9.32 -12.55 19.46
N THR A 86 -8.30 -12.48 20.32
CA THR A 86 -8.37 -13.01 21.69
C THR A 86 -7.78 -11.98 22.65
N ASP A 87 -8.43 -11.80 23.80
CA ASP A 87 -7.94 -10.99 24.94
C ASP A 87 -7.94 -11.82 26.24
N GLY A 88 -7.98 -13.15 26.12
CA GLY A 88 -8.20 -14.07 27.23
C GLY A 88 -8.62 -15.46 26.77
N PRO A 89 -9.47 -16.19 27.53
CA PRO A 89 -9.96 -17.51 27.12
C PRO A 89 -11.00 -17.46 26.00
N GLU A 90 -11.63 -16.31 25.77
CA GLU A 90 -12.59 -16.11 24.70
C GLU A 90 -11.89 -15.73 23.39
N THR A 91 -12.39 -16.31 22.30
CA THR A 91 -11.96 -16.03 20.93
C THR A 91 -13.17 -15.55 20.15
N LEU A 92 -13.05 -14.38 19.52
CA LEU A 92 -14.03 -13.80 18.62
C LEU A 92 -13.44 -13.70 17.21
N SER A 93 -14.26 -13.45 16.18
CA SER A 93 -13.72 -12.89 14.95
C SER A 93 -13.03 -11.55 15.24
N ALA A 94 -11.92 -11.28 14.56
CA ALA A 94 -11.23 -10.00 14.68
C ALA A 94 -12.12 -8.81 14.31
N TYR A 95 -13.00 -8.99 13.32
CA TYR A 95 -13.91 -7.94 12.87
C TYR A 95 -15.05 -7.73 13.87
N GLU A 96 -15.60 -8.81 14.42
CA GLU A 96 -16.63 -8.73 15.47
C GLU A 96 -16.09 -8.07 16.75
N ALA A 97 -14.89 -8.45 17.18
CA ALA A 97 -14.25 -7.87 18.36
C ALA A 97 -14.03 -6.36 18.22
N VAL A 98 -13.58 -5.91 17.04
CA VAL A 98 -13.38 -4.49 16.74
C VAL A 98 -14.72 -3.76 16.66
N GLN A 99 -15.71 -4.32 15.95
CA GLN A 99 -17.02 -3.69 15.79
C GLN A 99 -17.79 -3.56 17.12
N ALA A 100 -17.64 -4.54 18.02
CA ALA A 100 -18.25 -4.51 19.34
C ALA A 100 -17.52 -3.59 20.32
N PHE A 101 -16.39 -2.98 19.93
CA PHE A 101 -15.45 -2.31 20.82
C PHE A 101 -15.15 -3.15 22.06
N ALA A 102 -14.82 -4.43 21.85
CA ALA A 102 -14.56 -5.40 22.91
C ALA A 102 -13.65 -4.82 24.03
N ALA A 103 -13.83 -5.32 25.25
CA ALA A 103 -13.12 -4.83 26.43
C ALA A 103 -11.59 -4.79 26.17
N GLY A 104 -10.94 -3.79 26.75
CA GLY A 104 -9.52 -3.54 26.50
C GLY A 104 -9.07 -2.22 27.14
N PRO A 105 -7.77 -1.91 27.08
CA PRO A 105 -7.22 -0.68 27.66
C PRO A 105 -7.93 0.57 27.12
N GLU A 106 -8.13 1.55 28.00
CA GLU A 106 -8.68 2.85 27.62
C GLU A 106 -7.56 3.83 27.29
N TYR A 107 -7.78 4.66 26.27
CA TYR A 107 -6.84 5.66 25.80
C TYR A 107 -7.49 7.04 25.85
N VAL A 108 -6.71 8.03 26.28
CA VAL A 108 -7.06 9.45 26.23
C VAL A 108 -6.15 10.17 25.24
N THR A 109 -6.61 11.33 24.76
CA THR A 109 -5.89 12.11 23.74
C THR A 109 -4.99 13.15 24.38
N ARG A 110 -3.71 13.16 23.98
CA ARG A 110 -2.82 14.31 24.12
C ARG A 110 -2.73 15.06 22.80
N THR A 111 -2.70 16.38 22.87
CA THR A 111 -2.72 17.25 21.68
C THR A 111 -1.47 18.11 21.62
N PHE A 112 -0.82 18.11 20.47
CA PHE A 112 0.32 18.96 20.14
C PHE A 112 -0.06 19.80 18.93
N VAL A 113 0.08 21.13 19.05
CA VAL A 113 -0.35 22.08 18.02
C VAL A 113 0.89 22.73 17.42
N GLY A 114 1.03 22.62 16.10
CA GLY A 114 2.01 23.36 15.31
C GLY A 114 1.74 24.86 15.40
N ARG A 115 2.80 25.68 15.40
CA ARG A 115 2.70 27.13 15.66
C ARG A 115 3.19 27.99 14.50
N ASP A 116 3.50 27.37 13.37
CA ASP A 116 3.98 28.07 12.19
C ASP A 116 2.82 28.39 11.25
N GLU A 117 3.05 29.31 10.32
CA GLU A 117 2.08 29.64 9.27
C GLU A 117 1.92 28.47 8.29
N LEU A 118 0.75 28.39 7.65
CA LEU A 118 0.47 27.38 6.64
C LEU A 118 1.39 27.58 5.42
N ASP A 119 2.24 26.59 5.16
CA ASP A 119 3.06 26.50 3.95
C ASP A 119 2.44 25.49 2.98
N ALA A 120 1.61 26.00 2.07
CA ALA A 120 0.89 25.22 1.06
C ALA A 120 1.66 25.13 -0.28
N ALA A 121 2.99 25.18 -0.27
CA ALA A 121 3.79 24.94 -1.48
C ALA A 121 4.00 23.44 -1.74
N PHE A 122 3.80 23.00 -2.98
CA PHE A 122 4.17 21.64 -3.38
C PHE A 122 5.65 21.59 -3.78
N ALA A 123 6.45 20.97 -2.92
CA ALA A 123 7.86 20.71 -3.16
C ALA A 123 8.18 19.22 -2.94
N VAL A 124 9.12 18.71 -3.73
CA VAL A 124 9.57 17.32 -3.67
C VAL A 124 11.09 17.31 -3.59
N PRO A 125 11.69 16.68 -2.56
CA PRO A 125 13.13 16.46 -2.52
C PRO A 125 13.52 15.45 -3.59
N VAL A 126 14.43 15.81 -4.48
CA VAL A 126 15.00 14.92 -5.51
C VAL A 126 16.51 15.13 -5.52
N ASP A 127 17.27 14.04 -5.30
CA ASP A 127 18.74 14.04 -5.28
C ASP A 127 19.33 15.09 -4.31
N GLY A 128 18.68 15.28 -3.16
CA GLY A 128 19.11 16.21 -2.10
C GLY A 128 18.70 17.67 -2.30
N GLU A 129 17.99 18.01 -3.37
CA GLU A 129 17.51 19.37 -3.63
C GLU A 129 15.97 19.40 -3.68
N GLU A 130 15.37 20.43 -3.09
CA GLU A 130 13.93 20.66 -3.17
C GLU A 130 13.54 21.15 -4.58
N ARG A 131 12.52 20.52 -5.17
CA ARG A 131 12.02 20.80 -6.51
C ARG A 131 10.56 21.19 -6.46
N SER A 132 10.22 22.33 -7.06
CA SER A 132 8.85 22.85 -7.16
C SER A 132 8.61 23.49 -8.53
N GLY A 133 7.34 23.80 -8.84
CA GLY A 133 6.96 24.48 -10.08
C GLY A 133 7.54 23.81 -11.33
N ASP A 134 8.08 24.61 -12.25
CA ASP A 134 8.60 24.11 -13.54
C ASP A 134 9.81 23.17 -13.39
N ALA A 135 10.62 23.32 -12.34
CA ALA A 135 11.73 22.40 -12.07
C ALA A 135 11.21 20.99 -11.75
N LEU A 136 10.14 20.90 -10.94
CA LEU A 136 9.47 19.63 -10.66
C LEU A 136 8.79 19.06 -11.91
N ARG A 137 8.12 19.90 -12.72
CA ARG A 137 7.51 19.47 -13.98
C ARG A 137 8.51 18.84 -14.94
N SER A 138 9.71 19.42 -15.04
CA SER A 138 10.76 18.88 -15.89
C SER A 138 11.17 17.47 -15.45
N ILE A 139 11.29 17.24 -14.14
CA ILE A 139 11.63 15.93 -13.57
C ILE A 139 10.51 14.92 -13.80
N LEU A 140 9.25 15.31 -13.57
CA LEU A 140 8.10 14.43 -13.80
C LEU A 140 7.99 14.01 -15.28
N ARG A 141 8.20 14.97 -16.20
CA ARG A 141 8.22 14.70 -17.64
C ARG A 141 9.37 13.77 -18.03
N GLN A 142 10.54 13.94 -17.43
CA GLN A 142 11.66 13.02 -17.63
C GLN A 142 11.31 11.61 -17.17
N TRP A 143 10.76 11.45 -15.95
CA TRP A 143 10.34 10.14 -15.46
C TRP A 143 9.27 9.48 -16.32
N TRP A 144 8.34 10.25 -16.89
CA TRP A 144 7.39 9.70 -17.86
C TRP A 144 8.07 9.25 -19.16
N ASN A 145 8.96 10.07 -19.73
CA ASN A 145 9.72 9.71 -20.93
C ASN A 145 10.62 8.48 -20.73
N ASP A 146 11.14 8.31 -19.51
CA ASP A 146 11.94 7.15 -19.12
C ASP A 146 11.06 5.92 -18.76
N ASP A 147 9.74 6.04 -18.91
CA ASP A 147 8.72 5.04 -18.57
C ASP A 147 8.78 4.61 -17.09
N VAL A 148 9.17 5.50 -16.20
CA VAL A 148 9.25 5.25 -14.75
C VAL A 148 7.88 5.38 -14.08
N VAL A 149 7.04 6.29 -14.60
CA VAL A 149 5.70 6.58 -14.10
C VAL A 149 4.71 6.65 -15.26
N GLU A 150 3.44 6.44 -14.97
CA GLU A 150 2.37 6.59 -15.96
C GLU A 150 2.05 8.06 -16.23
N ARG A 151 1.54 8.36 -17.43
CA ARG A 151 1.18 9.74 -17.83
C ARG A 151 0.18 10.39 -16.86
N SER A 152 -0.77 9.61 -16.35
CA SER A 152 -1.75 10.08 -15.37
C SER A 152 -1.11 10.55 -14.06
N PHE A 153 0.03 9.99 -13.66
CA PHE A 153 0.78 10.44 -12.47
C PHE A 153 1.34 11.85 -12.67
N VAL A 154 1.94 12.10 -13.85
CA VAL A 154 2.44 13.44 -14.20
C VAL A 154 1.30 14.45 -14.23
N HIS A 155 0.18 14.12 -14.89
CA HIS A 155 -0.98 15.01 -14.94
C HIS A 155 -1.59 15.28 -13.55
N ALA A 156 -1.61 14.29 -12.66
CA ALA A 156 -2.11 14.45 -11.30
C ALA A 156 -1.27 15.46 -10.51
N LEU A 157 0.06 15.34 -10.57
CA LEU A 157 0.97 16.26 -9.89
C LEU A 157 1.04 17.63 -10.58
N ASP A 158 0.94 17.70 -11.92
CA ASP A 158 0.80 18.97 -12.64
C ASP A 158 -0.45 19.73 -12.16
N SER A 159 -1.58 19.02 -11.98
CA SER A 159 -2.81 19.63 -11.47
C SER A 159 -2.63 20.18 -10.06
N LEU A 160 -1.85 19.49 -9.21
CA LEU A 160 -1.53 19.96 -7.86
C LEU A 160 -0.61 21.20 -7.89
N ILE A 161 0.38 21.22 -8.80
CA ILE A 161 1.26 22.39 -9.02
C ILE A 161 0.42 23.60 -9.47
N ASP A 162 -0.57 23.39 -10.33
CA ASP A 162 -1.47 24.46 -10.81
C ASP A 162 -2.51 24.91 -9.78
N GLN A 163 -2.77 24.10 -8.75
CA GLN A 163 -3.78 24.35 -7.72
C GLN A 163 -3.17 24.24 -6.31
N PRO A 164 -2.20 25.09 -5.93
CA PRO A 164 -1.50 24.98 -4.64
C PRO A 164 -2.45 25.09 -3.45
N GLN A 165 -3.59 25.76 -3.58
CA GLN A 165 -4.61 25.84 -2.53
C GLN A 165 -5.24 24.49 -2.16
N TRP A 166 -5.09 23.45 -3.00
CA TRP A 166 -5.53 22.09 -2.66
C TRP A 166 -4.74 21.51 -1.49
N LEU A 167 -3.50 21.96 -1.29
CA LEU A 167 -2.63 21.57 -0.19
C LEU A 167 -3.08 22.15 1.15
N ASP A 168 -4.01 23.10 1.21
CA ASP A 168 -4.62 23.47 2.48
C ASP A 168 -5.52 22.33 2.97
N LEU A 169 -5.06 21.60 3.98
CA LEU A 169 -5.78 20.52 4.66
C LEU A 169 -6.38 20.98 6.00
N SER A 170 -6.44 22.29 6.24
CA SER A 170 -7.16 22.83 7.40
C SER A 170 -8.60 22.32 7.43
N GLY A 171 -9.01 21.76 8.57
CA GLY A 171 -10.34 21.15 8.74
C GLY A 171 -10.48 19.72 8.21
N VAL A 172 -9.39 19.10 7.71
CA VAL A 172 -9.34 17.68 7.36
C VAL A 172 -8.76 16.88 8.53
N ASN A 173 -9.51 15.91 9.03
CA ASN A 173 -9.03 14.92 9.98
C ASN A 173 -8.30 13.80 9.23
N VAL A 174 -7.12 13.41 9.69
CA VAL A 174 -6.39 12.26 9.13
C VAL A 174 -6.09 11.27 10.23
N ILE A 175 -6.75 10.12 10.19
CA ILE A 175 -6.40 8.96 11.01
C ILE A 175 -5.23 8.26 10.33
N LEU A 176 -4.05 8.30 10.95
CA LEU A 176 -2.82 7.82 10.35
C LEU A 176 -2.31 6.57 11.07
N LEU A 177 -2.60 5.40 10.51
CA LEU A 177 -2.13 4.11 11.02
C LEU A 177 -0.71 3.86 10.53
N GLY A 178 0.24 3.71 11.46
CA GLY A 178 1.67 3.64 11.16
C GLY A 178 2.30 5.02 10.95
N ALA A 179 1.98 5.98 11.82
CA ALA A 179 2.41 7.38 11.67
C ALA A 179 3.93 7.57 11.63
N GLY A 180 4.70 6.71 12.30
CA GLY A 180 6.16 6.70 12.31
C GLY A 180 6.79 5.81 11.24
N ALA A 181 6.00 5.20 10.35
CA ALA A 181 6.48 4.41 9.22
C ALA A 181 7.29 5.27 8.24
N GLU A 182 8.25 4.66 7.55
CA GLU A 182 9.22 5.38 6.70
C GLU A 182 8.60 6.08 5.48
N LEU A 183 7.45 5.58 5.01
CA LEU A 183 6.68 6.19 3.92
C LEU A 183 5.44 6.96 4.40
N SER A 184 5.27 7.12 5.72
CA SER A 184 4.18 7.89 6.29
C SER A 184 4.30 9.37 5.93
N PRO A 185 3.27 10.02 5.37
CA PRO A 185 3.30 11.44 4.99
C PRO A 185 3.03 12.37 6.18
N LEU A 186 3.25 11.92 7.43
CA LEU A 186 2.91 12.64 8.66
C LEU A 186 3.34 14.11 8.63
N ARG A 187 4.60 14.37 8.27
CA ARG A 187 5.12 15.75 8.26
C ARG A 187 4.47 16.60 7.17
N GLN A 188 4.27 16.07 5.97
CA GLN A 188 3.57 16.77 4.89
C GLN A 188 2.14 17.13 5.29
N LEU A 189 1.40 16.18 5.86
CA LEU A 189 0.02 16.41 6.31
C LEU A 189 -0.06 17.50 7.38
N LEU A 190 0.86 17.49 8.36
CA LEU A 190 0.94 18.52 9.40
C LEU A 190 1.37 19.88 8.82
N GLN A 191 2.35 19.92 7.92
CA GLN A 191 2.78 21.16 7.24
C GLN A 191 1.61 21.82 6.51
N TRP A 192 0.76 21.00 5.89
CA TRP A 192 -0.44 21.37 5.17
C TRP A 192 -1.67 21.65 6.06
N GLY A 193 -1.51 21.68 7.39
CA GLY A 193 -2.57 22.12 8.30
C GLY A 193 -3.59 21.05 8.72
N ALA A 194 -3.35 19.77 8.38
CA ALA A 194 -4.26 18.70 8.77
C ALA A 194 -4.29 18.48 10.31
N THR A 195 -5.41 17.95 10.80
CA THR A 195 -5.52 17.41 12.15
C THR A 195 -5.26 15.90 12.10
N VAL A 196 -4.10 15.46 12.56
CA VAL A 196 -3.65 14.07 12.46
C VAL A 196 -3.88 13.32 13.77
N TYR A 197 -4.64 12.22 13.72
CA TYR A 197 -4.77 11.23 14.78
C TYR A 197 -3.77 10.11 14.52
N ALA A 198 -2.60 10.20 15.13
CA ALA A 198 -1.49 9.29 14.88
C ALA A 198 -1.64 8.00 15.70
N ILE A 199 -1.45 6.85 15.04
CA ILE A 199 -1.30 5.56 15.71
C ILE A 199 0.00 4.92 15.25
N ASP A 200 0.77 4.45 16.22
CA ASP A 200 1.94 3.61 16.02
C ASP A 200 2.18 2.75 17.26
N ILE A 201 3.10 1.79 17.17
CA ILE A 201 3.46 0.88 18.25
C ILE A 201 3.93 1.65 19.51
N PRO A 202 3.71 1.11 20.72
CA PRO A 202 4.19 1.71 21.97
C PRO A 202 5.73 1.65 22.08
N SER A 203 6.41 2.58 21.42
CA SER A 203 7.87 2.64 21.34
C SER A 203 8.35 4.08 21.56
N PRO A 204 9.10 4.36 22.65
CA PRO A 204 9.53 5.72 22.98
C PRO A 204 10.30 6.43 21.86
N SER A 205 11.20 5.72 21.17
CA SER A 205 11.99 6.29 20.08
C SER A 205 11.16 6.59 18.83
N THR A 206 10.10 5.82 18.56
CA THR A 206 9.15 6.13 17.50
C THR A 206 8.32 7.35 17.85
N TRP A 207 7.79 7.42 19.08
CA TRP A 207 6.98 8.56 19.50
C TRP A 207 7.75 9.86 19.64
N GLN A 208 9.02 9.83 20.06
CA GLN A 208 9.89 11.01 20.00
C GLN A 208 9.98 11.60 18.58
N ARG A 209 10.12 10.74 17.55
CA ARG A 209 10.16 11.19 16.15
C ARG A 209 8.81 11.72 15.66
N ILE A 210 7.71 11.05 16.03
CA ILE A 210 6.35 11.46 15.67
C ILE A 210 6.02 12.82 16.29
N LEU A 211 6.29 12.99 17.59
CA LEU A 211 6.06 14.26 18.29
C LEU A 211 6.89 15.38 17.68
N LYS A 212 8.17 15.13 17.35
CA LYS A 212 9.02 16.11 16.67
C LYS A 212 8.48 16.54 15.30
N ALA A 213 7.69 15.70 14.62
CA ALA A 213 7.18 16.01 13.29
C ALA A 213 6.22 17.22 13.27
N VAL A 214 5.57 17.53 14.40
CA VAL A 214 4.67 18.69 14.54
C VAL A 214 5.41 20.03 14.66
N GLU A 215 6.68 20.00 15.05
CA GLU A 215 7.49 21.19 15.16
C GLU A 215 7.73 21.82 13.77
N GLY A 216 7.49 23.12 13.68
CA GLY A 216 7.61 23.90 12.45
C GLY A 216 6.53 23.57 11.42
N THR A 217 5.30 23.30 11.86
CA THR A 217 4.14 23.00 10.99
C THR A 217 2.92 23.81 11.44
N ALA A 218 1.87 23.83 10.60
CA ALA A 218 0.60 24.49 10.89
C ALA A 218 -0.48 23.54 11.45
N GLY A 219 -0.24 22.23 11.39
CA GLY A 219 -1.21 21.19 11.73
C GLY A 219 -1.28 20.85 13.22
N THR A 220 -2.21 19.97 13.54
CA THR A 220 -2.42 19.47 14.92
C THR A 220 -2.19 17.97 14.97
N LEU A 221 -1.47 17.50 15.99
CA LEU A 221 -1.20 16.09 16.24
C LEU A 221 -1.92 15.62 17.51
N HIS A 222 -2.80 14.64 17.35
CA HIS A 222 -3.45 13.92 18.43
C HIS A 222 -2.77 12.57 18.66
N VAL A 223 -2.45 12.30 19.93
CA VAL A 223 -1.66 11.17 20.37
C VAL A 223 -2.45 10.36 21.39
N PRO A 224 -2.60 9.04 21.20
CA PRO A 224 -3.21 8.17 22.21
C PRO A 224 -2.20 7.86 23.31
N ILE A 225 -2.59 8.10 24.56
CA ILE A 225 -1.88 7.63 25.75
C ILE A 225 -2.82 6.77 26.61
N PRO A 226 -2.32 5.75 27.33
CA PRO A 226 -3.14 5.00 28.28
C PRO A 226 -3.79 5.94 29.29
N ALA A 227 -5.08 5.73 29.60
CA ALA A 227 -5.82 6.55 30.55
C ALA A 227 -5.15 6.59 31.95
N SER A 228 -4.48 5.51 32.35
CA SER A 228 -3.70 5.44 33.59
C SER A 228 -2.48 6.37 33.61
N SER A 229 -2.05 6.89 32.46
CA SER A 229 -0.91 7.80 32.29
C SER A 229 -1.36 9.21 31.90
N ALA A 230 -2.62 9.56 32.15
CA ALA A 230 -3.23 10.85 31.83
C ALA A 230 -2.59 12.05 32.54
N GLU A 231 -1.67 11.84 33.49
CA GLU A 231 -0.90 12.90 34.15
C GLU A 231 0.36 13.31 33.36
N SER A 232 0.80 12.57 32.34
CA SER A 232 2.01 12.86 31.54
C SER A 232 1.98 14.26 30.90
N THR A 233 2.83 15.19 31.33
CA THR A 233 2.63 16.63 31.03
C THR A 233 3.45 17.16 29.87
N ASN A 234 4.61 16.56 29.59
CA ASN A 234 5.54 17.03 28.57
C ASN A 234 5.74 16.01 27.44
N SER A 235 6.44 16.43 26.37
CA SER A 235 6.67 15.60 25.18
C SER A 235 7.44 14.32 25.48
N ASP A 236 8.44 14.35 26.36
CA ASP A 236 9.26 13.17 26.68
C ASP A 236 8.48 12.14 27.51
N GLU A 237 7.73 12.61 28.52
CA GLU A 237 6.81 11.77 29.28
C GLU A 237 5.72 11.17 28.39
N THR A 238 5.16 11.97 27.48
CA THR A 238 4.17 11.50 26.51
C THR A 238 4.78 10.44 25.60
N ALA A 239 5.98 10.67 25.05
CA ALA A 239 6.65 9.70 24.19
C ALA A 239 6.91 8.37 24.89
N ALA A 240 7.19 8.39 26.20
CA ALA A 240 7.45 7.18 26.97
C ALA A 240 6.23 6.25 27.11
N VAL A 241 5.01 6.79 27.02
CA VAL A 241 3.76 6.04 27.26
C VAL A 241 2.82 5.97 26.05
N ALA A 242 3.05 6.79 25.02
CA ALA A 242 2.17 6.87 23.86
C ALA A 242 2.16 5.60 23.01
N GLY A 243 1.03 5.41 22.31
CA GLY A 243 0.86 4.42 21.26
C GLY A 243 -0.13 3.31 21.57
N ILE A 244 -0.57 2.67 20.49
CA ILE A 244 -1.49 1.55 20.52
C ILE A 244 -0.93 0.49 19.58
N ASP A 245 -0.64 -0.70 20.12
CA ASP A 245 -0.31 -1.85 19.29
C ASP A 245 -1.60 -2.34 18.63
N LEU A 246 -1.75 -2.08 17.33
CA LEU A 246 -2.94 -2.44 16.57
C LEU A 246 -3.19 -3.95 16.52
N ILE A 247 -2.16 -4.79 16.59
CA ILE A 247 -2.35 -6.24 16.62
C ILE A 247 -2.97 -6.63 17.97
N ALA A 248 -2.43 -6.10 19.07
CA ALA A 248 -2.85 -6.49 20.43
C ALA A 248 -4.14 -5.79 20.87
N ALA A 249 -4.41 -4.57 20.40
CA ALA A 249 -5.42 -3.68 20.95
C ALA A 249 -6.31 -3.02 19.87
N ALA A 250 -6.60 -3.74 18.76
CA ALA A 250 -7.47 -3.24 17.69
C ALA A 250 -8.83 -2.71 18.19
N PRO A 251 -9.56 -3.38 19.12
CA PRO A 251 -10.83 -2.86 19.63
C PRO A 251 -10.68 -1.53 20.39
N SER A 252 -9.63 -1.40 21.21
CA SER A 252 -9.31 -0.14 21.90
C SER A 252 -8.92 0.97 20.92
N ALA A 253 -8.17 0.65 19.87
CA ALA A 253 -7.84 1.60 18.82
C ALA A 253 -9.10 2.11 18.12
N ALA A 254 -10.01 1.21 17.74
CA ALA A 254 -11.28 1.59 17.12
C ALA A 254 -12.13 2.47 18.04
N ARG A 255 -12.19 2.15 19.34
CA ARG A 255 -12.90 2.95 20.35
C ARG A 255 -12.31 4.35 20.50
N TRP A 256 -10.98 4.47 20.49
CA TRP A 256 -10.34 5.79 20.54
C TRP A 256 -10.61 6.58 19.25
N LEU A 257 -10.57 5.94 18.09
CA LEU A 257 -10.81 6.56 16.79
C LEU A 257 -12.27 6.95 16.53
N SER A 258 -13.25 6.31 17.18
CA SER A 258 -14.65 6.75 17.10
C SER A 258 -14.85 8.11 17.78
N THR A 259 -13.92 8.55 18.62
CA THR A 259 -13.94 9.91 19.21
C THR A 259 -13.50 11.01 18.25
N VAL A 260 -12.98 10.67 17.06
CA VAL A 260 -12.59 11.65 16.04
C VAL A 260 -13.85 12.43 15.61
N PRO A 261 -13.84 13.78 15.67
CA PRO A 261 -14.99 14.60 15.32
C PRO A 261 -15.54 14.32 13.92
N SER A 262 -16.83 14.60 13.73
CA SER A 262 -17.46 14.57 12.41
C SER A 262 -16.85 15.60 11.47
N GLY A 263 -16.80 15.28 10.18
CA GLY A 263 -16.23 16.13 9.13
C GLY A 263 -15.33 15.33 8.17
N PRO A 264 -14.72 15.99 7.17
CA PRO A 264 -13.79 15.36 6.24
C PRO A 264 -12.70 14.57 6.96
N THR A 265 -12.72 13.25 6.78
CA THR A 265 -11.85 12.32 7.49
C THR A 265 -11.20 11.34 6.51
N VAL A 266 -9.89 11.21 6.60
CA VAL A 266 -9.10 10.24 5.84
C VAL A 266 -8.57 9.17 6.80
N LEU A 267 -8.87 7.91 6.54
CA LEU A 267 -8.21 6.77 7.19
C LEU A 267 -7.06 6.29 6.30
N ALA A 268 -5.84 6.63 6.69
CA ALA A 268 -4.62 6.37 5.94
C ALA A 268 -3.82 5.24 6.59
N ASN A 269 -3.65 4.10 5.88
CA ASN A 269 -2.91 2.94 6.37
C ASN A 269 -1.51 2.85 5.75
N TYR A 270 -0.51 3.18 6.57
CA TYR A 270 0.93 3.08 6.26
C TYR A 270 1.63 2.05 7.15
N GLY A 271 0.87 1.30 7.95
CA GLY A 271 1.37 0.27 8.84
C GLY A 271 2.12 -0.82 8.09
N TYR A 272 3.22 -1.28 8.68
CA TYR A 272 4.03 -2.38 8.18
C TYR A 272 4.61 -3.17 9.34
N ALA A 273 4.58 -4.49 9.21
CA ALA A 273 5.32 -5.40 10.07
C ALA A 273 6.01 -6.48 9.21
N ASP A 274 6.90 -7.26 9.82
CA ASP A 274 7.61 -8.33 9.10
C ASP A 274 6.85 -9.66 9.18
N GLY A 275 6.84 -10.42 8.08
CA GLY A 275 6.35 -11.80 8.06
C GLY A 275 4.86 -11.95 8.38
N ALA A 276 4.53 -12.83 9.32
CA ALA A 276 3.15 -13.13 9.71
C ALA A 276 2.46 -11.94 10.40
N ASP A 277 3.21 -11.12 11.12
CA ASP A 277 2.66 -9.94 11.80
C ASP A 277 2.19 -8.88 10.81
N ASN A 278 2.73 -8.84 9.58
CA ASN A 278 2.22 -7.95 8.55
C ASN A 278 0.77 -8.26 8.17
N ALA A 279 0.43 -9.55 8.07
CA ALA A 279 -0.93 -9.98 7.78
C ALA A 279 -1.85 -9.69 8.96
N ARG A 280 -1.41 -9.99 10.20
CA ARG A 280 -2.16 -9.69 11.44
C ARG A 280 -2.44 -8.19 11.58
N LEU A 281 -1.43 -7.35 11.34
CA LEU A 281 -1.56 -5.90 11.33
C LEU A 281 -2.52 -5.43 10.25
N SER A 282 -2.43 -5.98 9.04
CA SER A 282 -3.31 -5.59 7.93
C SER A 282 -4.78 -5.94 8.22
N VAL A 283 -5.03 -7.10 8.84
CA VAL A 283 -6.36 -7.48 9.32
C VAL A 283 -6.85 -6.55 10.42
N ALA A 284 -6.02 -6.22 11.42
CA ALA A 284 -6.38 -5.27 12.46
C ALA A 284 -6.78 -3.90 11.88
N CYS A 285 -5.96 -3.36 10.97
CA CYS A 285 -6.24 -2.09 10.30
C CYS A 285 -7.53 -2.15 9.47
N ASP A 286 -7.80 -3.27 8.80
CA ASP A 286 -8.99 -3.43 7.96
C ASP A 286 -10.27 -3.63 8.78
N ALA A 287 -10.19 -4.34 9.90
CA ALA A 287 -11.29 -4.42 10.86
C ALA A 287 -11.66 -3.03 11.42
N ILE A 288 -10.66 -2.21 11.74
CA ILE A 288 -10.86 -0.81 12.14
C ILE A 288 -11.48 -0.01 10.99
N ALA A 289 -10.98 -0.16 9.76
CA ALA A 289 -11.53 0.51 8.60
C ALA A 289 -13.00 0.15 8.38
N ALA A 290 -13.34 -1.14 8.40
CA ALA A 290 -14.71 -1.63 8.24
C ALA A 290 -15.66 -1.08 9.31
N ALA A 291 -15.22 -1.05 10.58
CA ALA A 291 -16.00 -0.49 11.67
C ALA A 291 -16.28 1.02 11.48
N LEU A 292 -15.23 1.80 11.17
CA LEU A 292 -15.36 3.25 10.95
C LEU A 292 -16.15 3.60 9.68
N MET A 293 -16.01 2.81 8.61
CA MET A 293 -16.82 2.95 7.40
C MET A 293 -18.31 2.78 7.71
N LYS A 294 -18.66 1.76 8.51
CA LYS A 294 -20.04 1.50 8.92
C LYS A 294 -20.59 2.62 9.80
N GLU A 295 -19.78 3.19 10.67
CA GLU A 295 -20.16 4.29 11.56
C GLU A 295 -20.32 5.63 10.83
N ARG A 296 -19.39 5.97 9.94
CA ARG A 296 -19.30 7.31 9.30
C ARG A 296 -20.08 7.41 7.99
N GLY A 297 -20.30 6.28 7.31
CA GLY A 297 -20.89 6.25 5.98
C GLY A 297 -19.97 6.85 4.91
N THR A 298 -20.49 6.97 3.69
CA THR A 298 -19.70 7.36 2.49
C THR A 298 -19.43 8.85 2.37
N LYS A 299 -20.19 9.67 3.11
CA LYS A 299 -20.05 11.13 3.08
C LYS A 299 -18.87 11.53 3.96
N ASP A 300 -17.92 12.25 3.38
CA ASP A 300 -16.75 12.81 4.09
C ASP A 300 -15.78 11.78 4.69
N PHE A 301 -15.85 10.50 4.31
CA PHE A 301 -14.89 9.46 4.74
C PHE A 301 -14.13 8.88 3.54
N THR A 302 -12.80 8.95 3.60
CA THR A 302 -11.89 8.45 2.56
C THR A 302 -10.95 7.40 3.12
N LEU A 303 -10.76 6.30 2.38
CA LEU A 303 -9.68 5.35 2.66
C LEU A 303 -8.43 5.71 1.86
N ALA A 304 -7.25 5.55 2.45
CA ALA A 304 -5.99 5.80 1.78
C ALA A 304 -4.96 4.70 2.05
N TYR A 305 -4.32 4.22 0.99
CA TYR A 305 -3.33 3.15 1.00
C TYR A 305 -2.23 3.42 -0.02
N LEU A 306 -1.03 2.88 0.24
CA LEU A 306 0.01 2.73 -0.77
C LEU A 306 0.02 1.28 -1.28
N ALA A 307 -0.26 1.12 -2.57
CA ALA A 307 -0.04 -0.15 -3.26
C ALA A 307 1.47 -0.35 -3.46
N THR A 308 1.94 -1.58 -3.19
CA THR A 308 3.34 -1.95 -3.41
C THR A 308 3.62 -2.05 -4.90
N PRO A 309 4.75 -1.57 -5.44
CA PRO A 309 5.07 -1.71 -6.86
C PRO A 309 5.40 -3.15 -7.27
N THR A 310 5.57 -4.03 -6.28
CA THR A 310 5.94 -5.45 -6.42
C THR A 310 4.76 -6.41 -6.19
N ASP A 311 3.62 -6.10 -6.80
CA ASP A 311 2.43 -6.96 -6.88
C ASP A 311 2.12 -7.29 -8.36
N ALA A 312 1.04 -8.01 -8.62
CA ALA A 312 0.49 -8.19 -9.95
C ALA A 312 -0.60 -7.16 -10.25
N PHE A 313 -0.55 -6.55 -11.43
CA PHE A 313 -1.50 -5.52 -11.87
C PHE A 313 -2.06 -5.81 -13.25
N GLN A 314 -3.33 -5.48 -13.46
CA GLN A 314 -3.85 -5.32 -14.81
C GLN A 314 -3.32 -4.01 -15.38
N VAL A 315 -2.77 -4.06 -16.59
CA VAL A 315 -2.25 -2.88 -17.29
C VAL A 315 -2.85 -2.78 -18.70
N PRO A 316 -3.02 -1.57 -19.24
CA PRO A 316 -3.56 -1.37 -20.57
C PRO A 316 -2.61 -1.86 -21.67
N SER A 317 -3.14 -2.03 -22.89
CA SER A 317 -2.40 -2.56 -24.04
C SER A 317 -1.22 -1.71 -24.47
N ASP A 318 -1.22 -0.39 -24.21
CA ASP A 318 -0.10 0.49 -24.55
C ASP A 318 1.13 0.20 -23.66
N VAL A 319 0.94 -0.19 -22.40
CA VAL A 319 2.03 -0.65 -21.52
C VAL A 319 2.64 -1.94 -22.09
N VAL A 320 1.81 -2.88 -22.52
CA VAL A 320 2.23 -4.14 -23.15
C VAL A 320 3.01 -3.87 -24.44
N ALA A 321 2.51 -2.97 -25.29
CA ALA A 321 3.16 -2.59 -26.53
C ALA A 321 4.55 -1.96 -26.28
N ALA A 322 4.66 -1.02 -25.34
CA ALA A 322 5.93 -0.39 -24.97
C ALA A 322 6.97 -1.41 -24.46
N ALA A 323 6.54 -2.36 -23.62
CA ALA A 323 7.42 -3.44 -23.14
C ALA A 323 7.89 -4.35 -24.27
N ARG A 324 6.99 -4.76 -25.17
CA ARG A 324 7.31 -5.59 -26.35
C ARG A 324 8.26 -4.87 -27.32
N GLU A 325 8.07 -3.56 -27.52
CA GLU A 325 8.96 -2.71 -28.31
C GLU A 325 10.38 -2.69 -27.72
N LYS A 326 10.53 -2.38 -26.43
CA LYS A 326 11.84 -2.40 -25.74
C LYS A 326 12.51 -3.76 -25.80
N TRP A 327 11.76 -4.84 -25.67
CA TRP A 327 12.28 -6.20 -25.84
C TRP A 327 12.86 -6.41 -27.25
N SER A 328 12.13 -5.96 -28.28
CA SER A 328 12.53 -6.11 -29.69
C SER A 328 13.80 -5.31 -30.03
N HIS A 329 13.92 -4.06 -29.55
CA HIS A 329 15.12 -3.24 -29.77
C HIS A 329 16.36 -3.85 -29.10
N LYS A 330 16.20 -4.49 -27.93
CA LYS A 330 17.29 -5.18 -27.24
C LYS A 330 17.65 -6.55 -27.88
N ARG A 331 16.88 -7.08 -28.84
CA ARG A 331 17.29 -8.27 -29.64
C ARG A 331 18.43 -7.95 -30.61
N VAL A 332 18.45 -6.75 -31.20
CA VAL A 332 19.52 -6.35 -32.14
C VAL A 332 20.88 -6.26 -31.43
N ALA A 333 20.90 -5.79 -30.18
CA ALA A 333 22.11 -5.76 -29.34
C ALA A 333 22.56 -7.14 -28.81
N ARG A 334 21.75 -8.20 -28.98
CA ARG A 334 22.01 -9.55 -28.42
C ARG A 334 22.71 -10.51 -29.35
N LEU A 335 22.67 -10.30 -30.66
CA LEU A 335 23.38 -11.17 -31.61
C LEU A 335 24.91 -11.15 -31.43
N THR A 336 25.45 -10.24 -30.61
CA THR A 336 26.89 -10.12 -30.37
C THR A 336 27.37 -10.64 -29.01
N ARG A 337 26.50 -11.16 -28.12
CA ARG A 337 26.89 -11.55 -26.74
C ARG A 337 26.33 -12.91 -26.25
N LEU A 338 27.17 -13.94 -26.46
CA LEU A 338 27.29 -15.28 -25.83
C LEU A 338 26.33 -16.44 -26.17
N PRO A 339 26.84 -17.71 -26.21
CA PRO A 339 26.15 -18.88 -26.78
C PRO A 339 25.47 -19.82 -25.77
N LEU A 340 25.42 -19.50 -24.47
CA LEU A 340 24.84 -20.39 -23.45
C LEU A 340 24.01 -19.56 -22.45
N LYS A 341 22.73 -19.34 -22.74
CA LYS A 341 21.79 -18.81 -21.73
C LYS A 341 21.09 -19.97 -21.02
N PRO A 342 21.09 -20.02 -19.67
CA PRO A 342 20.18 -20.92 -18.97
C PRO A 342 18.73 -20.55 -19.32
N VAL A 343 17.88 -21.58 -19.46
CA VAL A 343 16.55 -21.56 -20.13
C VAL A 343 15.57 -20.50 -19.58
N ASN A 344 15.83 -19.90 -18.41
CA ASN A 344 14.89 -19.01 -17.73
C ASN A 344 15.36 -17.56 -17.54
N LEU A 345 16.54 -17.18 -18.05
CA LEU A 345 17.02 -15.78 -17.94
C LEU A 345 16.58 -14.92 -19.12
N TYR A 346 16.28 -13.65 -18.82
CA TYR A 346 15.87 -12.65 -19.80
C TYR A 346 14.64 -13.07 -20.63
N GLN A 347 13.60 -13.55 -19.98
CA GLN A 347 12.33 -13.81 -20.64
C GLN A 347 11.65 -12.48 -21.02
N PRO A 348 10.91 -12.41 -22.14
CA PRO A 348 10.16 -11.21 -22.48
C PRO A 348 9.06 -10.95 -21.44
N ASN A 349 8.82 -9.68 -21.14
CA ASN A 349 7.65 -9.28 -20.36
C ASN A 349 6.36 -9.51 -21.20
N TYR A 350 5.22 -9.74 -20.54
CA TYR A 350 3.92 -9.99 -21.17
C TYR A 350 3.91 -11.07 -22.26
N GLN A 351 4.38 -12.28 -21.91
CA GLN A 351 4.29 -13.47 -22.77
C GLN A 351 2.85 -13.81 -23.17
N TYR A 352 1.92 -13.55 -22.26
CA TYR A 352 0.49 -13.77 -22.44
C TYR A 352 -0.26 -12.53 -21.99
N THR A 353 -1.37 -12.27 -22.67
CA THR A 353 -2.35 -11.23 -22.34
C THR A 353 -3.69 -11.90 -22.02
N VAL A 354 -4.58 -11.13 -21.42
CA VAL A 354 -5.96 -11.53 -21.11
C VAL A 354 -6.88 -10.71 -22.00
N LEU A 355 -7.97 -11.32 -22.46
CA LEU A 355 -9.09 -10.56 -23.04
C LEU A 355 -10.11 -10.32 -21.92
N ASP A 356 -10.57 -9.09 -21.81
CA ASP A 356 -11.70 -8.79 -20.94
C ASP A 356 -13.05 -9.06 -21.62
N ASP A 357 -14.14 -8.81 -20.90
CA ASP A 357 -15.52 -9.01 -21.33
C ASP A 357 -15.99 -8.06 -22.44
N GLN A 358 -15.09 -7.18 -22.90
CA GLN A 358 -15.28 -6.28 -24.04
C GLN A 358 -14.28 -6.57 -25.16
N ASP A 359 -13.65 -7.75 -25.16
CA ASP A 359 -12.62 -8.17 -26.13
C ASP A 359 -11.38 -7.27 -26.17
N ARG A 360 -11.12 -6.50 -25.11
CA ARG A 360 -9.93 -5.64 -25.02
C ARG A 360 -8.75 -6.47 -24.50
N GLU A 361 -7.62 -6.39 -25.21
CA GLU A 361 -6.37 -7.02 -24.77
C GLU A 361 -5.77 -6.22 -23.60
N VAL A 362 -5.58 -6.89 -22.47
CA VAL A 362 -4.94 -6.34 -21.27
C VAL A 362 -3.74 -7.19 -20.85
N GLY A 363 -2.72 -6.54 -20.29
CA GLY A 363 -1.55 -7.20 -19.74
C GLY A 363 -1.70 -7.49 -18.25
N ILE A 364 -0.97 -8.50 -17.77
CA ILE A 364 -0.74 -8.70 -16.33
C ILE A 364 0.72 -8.38 -16.04
N ALA A 365 0.96 -7.22 -15.42
CA ALA A 365 2.29 -6.82 -14.96
C ALA A 365 2.64 -7.66 -13.74
N ASP A 366 3.35 -8.76 -13.92
CA ASP A 366 3.79 -9.64 -12.84
C ASP A 366 5.09 -9.10 -12.22
N CYS A 367 4.94 -8.24 -11.21
CA CYS A 367 6.05 -7.64 -10.47
C CYS A 367 6.26 -8.32 -9.10
N LEU A 368 5.67 -9.49 -8.88
CA LEU A 368 5.76 -10.23 -7.62
C LEU A 368 7.19 -10.70 -7.36
N ILE A 369 7.64 -10.54 -6.10
CA ILE A 369 8.97 -10.95 -5.65
C ILE A 369 8.82 -12.09 -4.63
N GLU A 370 9.37 -13.27 -4.96
CA GLU A 370 9.31 -14.47 -4.11
C GLU A 370 9.87 -14.25 -2.70
N GLN A 371 10.90 -13.41 -2.57
CA GLN A 371 11.58 -13.13 -1.30
C GLN A 371 10.71 -12.34 -0.31
N GLN A 372 9.65 -11.65 -0.76
CA GLN A 372 8.72 -10.95 0.14
C GLN A 372 7.81 -11.93 0.90
N GLY A 373 7.53 -13.09 0.30
CA GLY A 373 6.78 -14.18 0.92
C GLY A 373 5.25 -14.03 0.87
N PRO A 374 4.52 -15.13 1.16
CA PRO A 374 3.07 -15.20 0.99
C PRO A 374 2.28 -14.31 1.96
N ASN A 375 2.75 -14.12 3.20
CA ASN A 375 2.05 -13.29 4.18
C ASN A 375 2.12 -11.79 3.82
N TYR A 376 3.22 -11.35 3.20
CA TYR A 376 3.34 -9.99 2.67
C TYR A 376 2.34 -9.77 1.54
N VAL A 377 2.24 -10.71 0.60
CA VAL A 377 1.29 -10.57 -0.52
C VAL A 377 -0.15 -10.60 -0.03
N LEU A 378 -0.49 -11.46 0.95
CA LEU A 378 -1.83 -11.51 1.54
C LEU A 378 -2.20 -10.15 2.15
N ALA A 379 -1.30 -9.56 2.93
CA ALA A 379 -1.47 -8.23 3.53
C ALA A 379 -1.75 -7.15 2.47
N LYS A 380 -0.99 -7.13 1.36
CA LYS A 380 -1.17 -6.15 0.28
C LYS A 380 -2.43 -6.40 -0.55
N ARG A 381 -2.76 -7.66 -0.82
CA ARG A 381 -3.99 -8.04 -1.53
C ARG A 381 -5.25 -7.72 -0.74
N LEU A 382 -5.21 -7.87 0.58
CA LEU A 382 -6.29 -7.42 1.47
C LEU A 382 -6.55 -5.90 1.28
N GLN A 383 -5.50 -5.07 1.27
CA GLN A 383 -5.64 -3.62 1.06
C GLN A 383 -6.24 -3.31 -0.32
N HIS A 384 -5.80 -4.03 -1.36
CA HIS A 384 -6.35 -3.87 -2.71
C HIS A 384 -7.83 -4.26 -2.77
N TRP A 385 -8.19 -5.42 -2.22
CA TRP A 385 -9.56 -5.88 -2.20
C TRP A 385 -10.46 -4.93 -1.42
N ARG A 386 -10.04 -4.45 -0.23
CA ARG A 386 -10.80 -3.45 0.53
C ARG A 386 -11.02 -2.19 -0.27
N GLY A 387 -9.99 -1.69 -0.95
CA GLY A 387 -10.12 -0.50 -1.79
C GLY A 387 -11.15 -0.66 -2.91
N ILE A 388 -11.15 -1.80 -3.60
CA ILE A 388 -12.14 -2.12 -4.65
C ILE A 388 -13.56 -2.19 -4.07
N VAL A 389 -13.75 -2.94 -2.99
CA VAL A 389 -15.06 -3.14 -2.36
C VAL A 389 -15.60 -1.83 -1.76
N ALA A 390 -14.77 -1.06 -1.08
CA ALA A 390 -15.18 0.22 -0.49
C ALA A 390 -15.57 1.23 -1.57
N ARG A 391 -14.81 1.31 -2.67
CA ARG A 391 -15.16 2.22 -3.77
C ARG A 391 -16.48 1.84 -4.43
N GLU A 392 -16.73 0.54 -4.62
CA GLU A 392 -18.02 0.05 -5.12
C GLU A 392 -19.18 0.41 -4.19
N GLN A 393 -18.95 0.40 -2.88
CA GLN A 393 -19.91 0.87 -1.86
C GLN A 393 -20.10 2.40 -1.85
N GLY A 394 -19.40 3.14 -2.71
CA GLY A 394 -19.52 4.58 -2.84
C GLY A 394 -18.57 5.40 -1.97
N PHE A 395 -17.56 4.77 -1.34
CA PHE A 395 -16.52 5.50 -0.62
C PHE A 395 -15.47 6.07 -1.57
N ARG A 396 -14.86 7.20 -1.20
CA ARG A 396 -13.64 7.66 -1.85
C ARG A 396 -12.45 6.82 -1.37
N VAL A 397 -11.60 6.39 -2.30
CA VAL A 397 -10.46 5.52 -2.02
C VAL A 397 -9.22 5.98 -2.78
N SER A 398 -8.23 6.51 -2.06
CA SER A 398 -6.90 6.79 -2.60
C SER A 398 -6.01 5.54 -2.46
N LEU A 399 -5.92 4.72 -3.50
CA LEU A 399 -5.08 3.51 -3.51
C LEU A 399 -4.12 3.58 -4.70
N ASN A 400 -2.91 4.08 -4.47
CA ASN A 400 -1.97 4.40 -5.55
C ASN A 400 -0.70 3.55 -5.48
N VAL A 401 -0.17 3.14 -6.62
CA VAL A 401 1.10 2.42 -6.71
C VAL A 401 2.24 3.37 -6.40
N ALA A 402 2.89 3.14 -5.25
CA ALA A 402 4.08 3.87 -4.85
C ALA A 402 5.33 3.27 -5.53
N PRO A 403 6.34 4.09 -5.86
CA PRO A 403 7.55 3.60 -6.50
C PRO A 403 8.39 2.70 -5.61
N ALA A 404 9.20 1.86 -6.25
CA ALA A 404 10.20 1.07 -5.55
C ALA A 404 11.13 2.03 -4.80
N THR A 405 11.24 1.88 -3.48
CA THR A 405 11.88 2.87 -2.62
C THR A 405 12.95 2.22 -1.75
N ARG A 406 14.12 2.87 -1.57
CA ARG A 406 15.21 2.39 -0.70
C ARG A 406 14.86 2.56 0.78
N THR A 407 13.89 1.80 1.27
CA THR A 407 13.49 1.79 2.68
C THR A 407 14.45 0.95 3.53
N LYS A 408 14.49 1.22 4.84
CA LYS A 408 15.16 0.38 5.83
C LYS A 408 14.61 -1.04 5.82
N SER A 409 13.30 -1.24 5.60
CA SER A 409 12.70 -2.58 5.54
C SER A 409 13.23 -3.43 4.38
N VAL A 410 13.48 -2.80 3.23
CA VAL A 410 14.00 -3.49 2.04
C VAL A 410 15.52 -3.70 2.13
N THR A 411 16.26 -2.67 2.55
CA THR A 411 17.73 -2.70 2.59
C THR A 411 18.29 -3.67 3.64
N LYS A 412 17.48 -4.08 4.64
CA LYS A 412 17.82 -5.18 5.56
C LYS A 412 18.06 -6.51 4.84
N ASN A 413 17.40 -6.76 3.70
CA ASN A 413 17.63 -7.96 2.89
C ASN A 413 18.72 -7.67 1.85
N ARG A 414 19.91 -8.24 2.05
CA ARG A 414 21.10 -8.02 1.19
C ARG A 414 20.86 -8.30 -0.29
N VAL A 415 20.02 -9.29 -0.61
CA VAL A 415 19.73 -9.66 -2.01
C VAL A 415 18.83 -8.61 -2.67
N LEU A 416 17.82 -8.12 -1.93
CA LEU A 416 16.93 -7.07 -2.43
C LEU A 416 17.64 -5.72 -2.54
N ALA A 417 18.50 -5.39 -1.56
CA ALA A 417 19.35 -4.20 -1.60
C ALA A 417 20.23 -4.20 -2.86
N ALA A 418 20.98 -5.29 -3.08
CA ALA A 418 21.82 -5.42 -4.27
C ALA A 418 20.98 -5.40 -5.57
N ALA A 419 19.80 -6.05 -5.58
CA ALA A 419 18.92 -5.99 -6.74
C ALA A 419 18.48 -4.56 -7.06
N TYR A 420 18.19 -3.74 -6.05
CA TYR A 420 17.83 -2.33 -6.20
C TYR A 420 18.98 -1.50 -6.75
N ASP A 421 20.21 -1.76 -6.30
CA ASP A 421 21.40 -1.07 -6.81
C ASP A 421 21.74 -1.46 -8.25
N GLY A 422 21.35 -2.66 -8.69
CA GLY A 422 21.45 -3.11 -10.09
C GLY A 422 20.24 -2.80 -10.97
N ALA A 423 19.11 -2.38 -10.39
CA ALA A 423 17.82 -2.26 -11.08
C ALA A 423 17.86 -1.29 -12.27
N GLY A 424 18.66 -0.22 -12.17
CA GLY A 424 18.85 0.76 -13.23
C GLY A 424 19.35 0.18 -14.55
N LEU A 425 20.07 -0.96 -14.53
CA LEU A 425 20.52 -1.66 -15.75
C LEU A 425 19.32 -2.11 -16.62
N PHE A 426 18.18 -2.34 -15.99
CA PHE A 426 16.96 -2.81 -16.64
C PHE A 426 15.94 -1.69 -16.87
N GLY A 427 16.30 -0.43 -16.59
CA GLY A 427 15.39 0.71 -16.70
C GLY A 427 14.41 0.82 -15.53
N VAL A 428 14.75 0.22 -14.38
CA VAL A 428 13.95 0.33 -13.16
C VAL A 428 14.58 1.37 -12.24
N LYS A 429 13.83 2.42 -11.88
CA LYS A 429 14.27 3.46 -10.95
C LYS A 429 13.81 3.12 -9.54
N VAL A 430 14.76 3.19 -8.62
CA VAL A 430 14.50 3.14 -7.17
C VAL A 430 14.59 4.56 -6.63
N PHE A 431 13.58 4.96 -5.86
CA PHE A 431 13.42 6.29 -5.31
C PHE A 431 13.94 6.36 -3.87
N ASP A 432 14.26 7.57 -3.43
CA ASP A 432 14.56 7.84 -2.04
C ASP A 432 13.27 7.97 -1.22
N PRO A 433 13.25 7.54 0.06
CA PRO A 433 12.07 7.61 0.91
C PRO A 433 11.41 8.99 0.96
N ASP A 434 12.21 10.04 1.01
CA ASP A 434 11.75 11.42 1.16
C ASP A 434 11.02 11.88 -0.11
N THR A 435 11.57 11.54 -1.29
CA THR A 435 10.93 11.76 -2.58
C THR A 435 9.60 11.03 -2.67
N THR A 436 9.57 9.75 -2.30
CA THR A 436 8.35 8.94 -2.33
C THR A 436 7.29 9.50 -1.39
N ARG A 437 7.66 9.90 -0.16
CA ARG A 437 6.72 10.51 0.79
C ARG A 437 6.07 11.76 0.23
N ALA A 438 6.86 12.68 -0.31
CA ALA A 438 6.34 13.94 -0.86
C ALA A 438 5.43 13.70 -2.07
N LEU A 439 5.85 12.84 -3.01
CA LEU A 439 5.06 12.49 -4.19
C LEU A 439 3.72 11.84 -3.81
N MET A 440 3.74 10.82 -2.95
CA MET A 440 2.53 10.09 -2.59
C MET A 440 1.61 10.90 -1.66
N ALA A 441 2.15 11.81 -0.85
CA ALA A 441 1.36 12.79 -0.13
C ALA A 441 0.63 13.74 -1.10
N GLY A 442 1.32 14.20 -2.14
CA GLY A 442 0.72 15.02 -3.19
C GLY A 442 -0.40 14.28 -3.95
N ILE A 443 -0.17 13.02 -4.30
CA ILE A 443 -1.22 12.17 -4.92
C ILE A 443 -2.43 12.01 -4.00
N LEU A 444 -2.22 11.77 -2.69
CA LEU A 444 -3.33 11.73 -1.73
C LEU A 444 -4.13 13.03 -1.75
N VAL A 445 -3.48 14.19 -1.71
CA VAL A 445 -4.19 15.48 -1.78
C VAL A 445 -4.95 15.63 -3.10
N ARG A 446 -4.32 15.30 -4.23
CA ARG A 446 -5.01 15.31 -5.53
C ARG A 446 -6.25 14.42 -5.49
N ASP A 447 -6.17 13.24 -4.90
CA ASP A 447 -7.29 12.29 -4.83
C ASP A 447 -8.41 12.75 -3.89
N LEU A 448 -8.12 13.61 -2.91
CA LEU A 448 -9.13 14.25 -2.06
C LEU A 448 -9.84 15.41 -2.77
N ARG A 449 -9.17 16.10 -3.69
CA ARG A 449 -9.63 17.39 -4.25
C ARG A 449 -10.11 17.32 -5.70
N ASP A 450 -9.49 16.47 -6.53
CA ASP A 450 -9.81 16.37 -7.94
C ASP A 450 -10.98 15.40 -8.16
N GLU A 451 -12.10 15.92 -8.64
CA GLU A 451 -13.27 15.11 -8.98
C GLU A 451 -13.00 14.13 -10.12
N ARG A 452 -12.00 14.42 -10.96
CA ARG A 452 -11.56 13.54 -12.04
C ARG A 452 -10.65 12.43 -11.53
N SER A 453 -10.29 12.37 -10.24
CA SER A 453 -9.48 11.26 -9.72
C SER A 453 -10.23 9.92 -9.79
N SER A 454 -9.51 8.82 -10.07
CA SER A 454 -10.05 7.46 -9.95
C SER A 454 -10.54 7.15 -8.53
N ALA A 455 -9.99 7.84 -7.52
CA ALA A 455 -10.41 7.75 -6.13
C ALA A 455 -11.85 8.23 -5.91
N ASN A 456 -12.35 9.16 -6.74
CA ASN A 456 -13.72 9.64 -6.66
C ASN A 456 -14.70 8.53 -7.08
N PRO A 457 -15.60 8.05 -6.21
CA PRO A 457 -16.53 6.97 -6.54
C PRO A 457 -17.49 7.34 -7.67
N SER A 458 -17.78 8.64 -7.87
CA SER A 458 -18.64 9.12 -8.96
C SER A 458 -17.97 9.11 -10.33
N ARG A 459 -16.64 8.97 -10.42
CA ARG A 459 -15.97 8.79 -11.71
C ARG A 459 -16.23 7.36 -12.21
N GLU A 460 -16.76 7.23 -13.41
CA GLU A 460 -16.85 5.92 -14.06
C GLU A 460 -15.44 5.44 -14.44
N LEU A 461 -15.13 4.19 -14.12
CA LEU A 461 -13.87 3.54 -14.47
C LEU A 461 -14.10 2.56 -15.60
N THR A 462 -13.13 2.47 -16.49
CA THR A 462 -13.13 1.51 -17.60
C THR A 462 -13.14 0.07 -17.08
N HIS A 463 -12.43 -0.15 -15.97
CA HIS A 463 -12.38 -1.37 -15.19
C HIS A 463 -12.01 -1.01 -13.74
N PRO A 464 -12.48 -1.71 -12.69
CA PRO A 464 -12.21 -1.32 -11.30
C PRO A 464 -10.72 -1.29 -10.92
N SER A 465 -9.87 -2.01 -11.65
CA SER A 465 -8.40 -1.97 -11.49
C SER A 465 -7.79 -0.59 -11.79
N GLU A 466 -8.49 0.27 -12.55
CA GLU A 466 -8.08 1.66 -12.83
C GLU A 466 -7.97 2.48 -11.53
N LEU A 467 -8.66 2.07 -10.47
CA LEU A 467 -8.46 2.63 -9.13
C LEU A 467 -6.99 2.57 -8.70
N ILE A 468 -6.28 1.51 -9.09
CA ILE A 468 -4.92 1.20 -8.68
C ILE A 468 -3.90 1.69 -9.73
N SER A 469 -4.26 1.58 -11.02
CA SER A 469 -3.35 1.92 -12.11
C SER A 469 -3.38 3.38 -12.57
N ASP A 470 -4.45 4.13 -12.28
CA ASP A 470 -4.43 5.60 -12.41
C ASP A 470 -3.36 6.17 -11.49
N ALA A 471 -2.63 7.18 -11.97
CA ALA A 471 -1.52 7.79 -11.25
C ALA A 471 -0.49 6.78 -10.68
N ALA A 472 -0.20 5.69 -11.41
CA ALA A 472 0.79 4.73 -10.97
C ALA A 472 2.24 5.25 -11.15
N ALA A 473 3.02 5.18 -10.08
CA ALA A 473 4.47 5.35 -10.12
C ALA A 473 5.14 3.99 -9.92
N HIS A 474 5.23 3.19 -10.99
CA HIS A 474 5.69 1.79 -10.92
C HIS A 474 7.22 1.62 -11.03
N GLY A 475 7.98 2.72 -11.08
CA GLY A 475 9.44 2.68 -11.12
C GLY A 475 10.01 2.05 -12.39
N GLY A 476 9.26 1.93 -13.48
CA GLY A 476 9.67 1.22 -14.71
C GLY A 476 9.30 -0.26 -14.78
N LEU A 477 8.80 -0.87 -13.70
CA LEU A 477 8.52 -2.30 -13.64
C LEU A 477 7.43 -2.79 -14.62
N TRP A 478 6.51 -1.93 -15.02
CA TRP A 478 5.46 -2.31 -15.97
C TRP A 478 5.97 -2.25 -17.41
N ARG A 479 6.65 -1.16 -17.78
CA ARG A 479 7.09 -0.90 -19.15
C ARG A 479 8.46 -1.48 -19.50
N VAL A 480 9.06 -2.30 -18.63
CA VAL A 480 10.33 -2.98 -18.92
C VAL A 480 10.12 -4.14 -19.90
N GLY A 481 11.07 -4.33 -20.83
CA GLY A 481 10.96 -5.38 -21.85
C GLY A 481 11.28 -6.81 -21.36
N TYR A 482 11.70 -6.97 -20.11
CA TYR A 482 12.02 -8.27 -19.52
C TYR A 482 11.05 -8.58 -18.39
N ASP A 483 10.65 -9.84 -18.26
CA ASP A 483 10.02 -10.31 -17.03
C ASP A 483 10.98 -9.98 -15.85
N PRO A 484 10.53 -9.23 -14.83
CA PRO A 484 11.38 -8.78 -13.73
C PRO A 484 12.11 -9.92 -13.01
N ARG A 485 11.46 -11.07 -12.81
CA ARG A 485 12.06 -12.23 -12.12
C ARG A 485 13.15 -12.87 -12.96
N SER A 486 13.00 -12.87 -14.29
CA SER A 486 14.01 -13.41 -15.21
C SER A 486 15.33 -12.63 -15.25
N VAL A 487 15.36 -11.43 -14.67
CA VAL A 487 16.57 -10.56 -14.61
C VAL A 487 16.97 -10.16 -13.19
N LEU A 488 16.16 -10.50 -12.17
CA LEU A 488 16.40 -10.11 -10.78
C LEU A 488 17.76 -10.60 -10.25
N SER A 489 18.14 -11.85 -10.52
CA SER A 489 19.43 -12.41 -10.09
C SER A 489 20.62 -11.73 -10.76
N VAL A 490 20.46 -11.30 -12.02
CA VAL A 490 21.47 -10.53 -12.75
C VAL A 490 21.58 -9.13 -12.16
N ALA A 491 20.46 -8.47 -11.85
CA ALA A 491 20.44 -7.18 -11.17
C ALA A 491 21.17 -7.26 -9.82
N ALA A 492 20.86 -8.28 -9.01
CA ALA A 492 21.53 -8.49 -7.73
C ALA A 492 23.04 -8.71 -7.87
N LEU A 493 23.48 -9.54 -8.84
CA LEU A 493 24.91 -9.79 -9.08
C LEU A 493 25.66 -8.52 -9.49
N VAL A 494 25.06 -7.71 -10.36
CA VAL A 494 25.62 -6.41 -10.76
C VAL A 494 25.65 -5.44 -9.60
N GLY A 495 24.59 -5.39 -8.78
CA GLY A 495 24.53 -4.55 -7.59
C GLY A 495 25.59 -4.93 -6.55
N PHE A 496 25.82 -6.21 -6.31
CA PHE A 496 26.91 -6.67 -5.43
C PHE A 496 28.31 -6.28 -5.92
N ALA A 497 28.47 -6.09 -7.23
CA ALA A 497 29.74 -5.67 -7.84
C ALA A 497 29.91 -4.14 -7.91
N ARG A 498 28.87 -3.37 -7.57
CA ARG A 498 28.97 -1.91 -7.44
C ARG A 498 29.52 -1.57 -6.05
N PRO A 499 30.57 -0.74 -5.95
CA PRO A 499 31.22 -0.39 -4.70
C PRO A 499 30.35 0.45 -3.78
#